data_AF-A0A928M691-F1
#
_entry.id   AF-A0A928M691-F1
#
_cell.length_a   1.000
_cell.length_b   1.000
_cell.length_c   1.000
_cell.angle_alpha   90.00
_cell.angle_beta   90.00
_cell.angle_gamma   90.00
#
_symmetry.space_group_name_H-M   'P 1'
#
loop_
_entity.id
_entity.type
_entity.pdbx_description
1 polymer ?
#
loop_
_entity_poly.entity_id
_entity_poly.type
_entity_poly.pdbx_seq_one_letter_code
_entity_poly.pdbx_strand_id
1 'polypeptide(L)'
;LQEAFVKVIMGPEKKSRVISEKDRRITAYHEAGHAVVTKFMPTRDPVHQVSIIPRGRAGGYTLHLPTEDKSHYTKSDMLEEIVVFLGGRVAEHIILDDISTGASNDIERATDIVRSMITKYGMSDRLGPIAYGSQNDEVFLGKDYTHMRNYSESVAAQIDEEVQRYMKAAYQKCEQILREHIDSLHAVAGYLLKHESMDGEVFNRIMNGEDIAAIEADEEEKTRRRAEEEARRREESERRMMEEDARRRAEREAEQSETRSAPLPPWMQNHIDHDVDEKK
;
A
#
# COMPACT_ATOMS: atom_id res chain seq x y z
N LEU A 1 -9.55 -5.86 5.18
CA LEU A 1 -9.63 -4.44 4.76
C LEU A 1 -8.28 -3.92 4.27
N GLN A 2 -7.19 -4.03 5.04
CA GLN A 2 -5.85 -3.63 4.61
C GLN A 2 -5.38 -4.33 3.32
N GLU A 3 -5.51 -5.65 3.21
CA GLU A 3 -5.11 -6.37 1.99
C GLU A 3 -5.87 -5.89 0.74
N ALA A 4 -7.17 -5.60 0.88
CA ALA A 4 -7.98 -5.06 -0.21
C ALA A 4 -7.53 -3.65 -0.61
N PHE A 5 -7.21 -2.80 0.38
CA PHE A 5 -6.69 -1.45 0.15
C PHE A 5 -5.32 -1.48 -0.55
N VAL A 6 -4.38 -2.28 -0.04
CA VAL A 6 -3.05 -2.47 -0.65
C VAL A 6 -3.18 -3.03 -2.07
N LYS A 7 -4.11 -3.97 -2.30
CA LYS A 7 -4.37 -4.52 -3.64
C LYS A 7 -4.88 -3.47 -4.63
N VAL A 8 -5.71 -2.52 -4.18
CA VAL A 8 -6.20 -1.43 -5.04
C VAL A 8 -5.06 -0.49 -5.44
N ILE A 9 -4.15 -0.20 -4.52
CA ILE A 9 -3.06 0.77 -4.74
C ILE A 9 -1.88 0.12 -5.51
N MET A 10 -1.41 -1.04 -5.06
CA MET A 10 -0.17 -1.67 -5.54
C MET A 10 -0.42 -2.82 -6.53
N GLY A 11 -1.66 -3.28 -6.65
CA GLY A 11 -2.03 -4.44 -7.47
C GLY A 11 -1.93 -5.79 -6.73
N PRO A 12 -2.19 -6.89 -7.44
CA PRO A 12 -2.19 -8.23 -6.83
C PRO A 12 -0.77 -8.68 -6.44
N GLU A 13 -0.70 -9.49 -5.39
CA GLU A 13 0.51 -10.18 -4.96
C GLU A 13 0.97 -11.24 -5.96
N LYS A 14 2.28 -11.36 -6.17
CA LYS A 14 2.86 -12.38 -7.06
C LYS A 14 3.37 -13.59 -6.28
N LYS A 15 2.46 -14.47 -5.87
CA LYS A 15 2.78 -15.70 -5.12
C LYS A 15 3.63 -16.74 -5.87
N SER A 16 3.67 -16.68 -7.20
CA SER A 16 4.37 -17.68 -8.05
C SER A 16 5.78 -17.30 -8.48
N ARG A 17 6.25 -16.09 -8.15
CA ARG A 17 7.58 -15.61 -8.57
C ARG A 17 8.63 -16.10 -7.56
N VAL A 18 9.52 -16.97 -8.00
CA VAL A 18 10.72 -17.34 -7.23
C VAL A 18 11.66 -16.13 -7.22
N ILE A 19 11.96 -15.59 -6.03
CA ILE A 19 12.86 -14.45 -5.83
C ILE A 19 14.18 -15.00 -5.31
N SER A 20 15.30 -14.59 -5.92
CA SER A 20 16.62 -14.98 -5.42
C SER A 20 16.93 -14.28 -4.10
N GLU A 21 17.75 -14.89 -3.23
CA GLU A 21 18.22 -14.23 -2.00
C GLU A 21 18.92 -12.90 -2.29
N LYS A 22 19.64 -12.81 -3.42
CA LYS A 22 20.26 -11.55 -3.88
C LYS A 22 19.21 -10.49 -4.14
N ASP A 23 18.17 -10.80 -4.91
CA ASP A 23 17.11 -9.85 -5.23
C ASP A 23 16.32 -9.46 -3.97
N ARG A 24 16.08 -10.42 -3.07
CA ARG A 24 15.41 -10.16 -1.79
C ARG A 24 16.21 -9.19 -0.93
N ARG A 25 17.53 -9.33 -0.89
CA ARG A 25 18.45 -8.39 -0.22
C ARG A 25 18.45 -7.01 -0.86
N ILE A 26 18.47 -6.92 -2.20
CA ILE A 26 18.37 -5.64 -2.90
C ILE A 26 17.08 -4.93 -2.51
N THR A 27 15.93 -5.60 -2.66
CA THR A 27 14.62 -5.02 -2.31
C THR A 27 14.56 -4.60 -0.84
N ALA A 28 15.08 -5.41 0.09
CA ALA A 28 15.05 -5.06 1.51
C ALA A 28 15.80 -3.77 1.83
N TYR A 29 17.01 -3.59 1.29
CA TYR A 29 17.75 -2.34 1.49
C TYR A 29 17.14 -1.17 0.72
N HIS A 30 16.55 -1.42 -0.44
CA HIS A 30 15.85 -0.41 -1.24
C HIS A 30 14.65 0.17 -0.47
N GLU A 31 13.74 -0.68 -0.01
CA GLU A 31 12.56 -0.27 0.75
C GLU A 31 12.92 0.33 2.11
N ALA A 32 13.92 -0.25 2.79
CA ALA A 32 14.46 0.33 4.02
C ALA A 32 15.02 1.75 3.79
N GLY A 33 15.67 1.99 2.65
CA GLY A 33 16.16 3.31 2.26
C GLY A 33 15.04 4.36 2.18
N HIS A 34 13.94 4.04 1.49
CA HIS A 34 12.77 4.92 1.45
C HIS A 34 12.18 5.18 2.84
N ALA A 35 11.99 4.11 3.63
CA ALA A 35 11.36 4.21 4.95
C ALA A 35 12.20 5.05 5.93
N VAL A 36 13.51 4.78 6.03
CA VAL A 36 14.42 5.50 6.93
C VAL A 36 14.51 6.98 6.55
N VAL A 37 14.69 7.30 5.26
CA VAL A 37 14.76 8.71 4.82
C VAL A 37 13.46 9.45 5.14
N THR A 38 12.31 8.82 4.90
CA THR A 38 10.99 9.38 5.22
C THR A 38 10.90 9.81 6.69
N LYS A 39 11.41 8.99 7.62
CA LYS A 39 11.35 9.29 9.06
C LYS A 39 11.99 10.62 9.45
N PHE A 40 12.98 11.08 8.68
CA PHE A 40 13.72 12.31 8.94
C PHE A 40 13.25 13.51 8.10
N MET A 41 12.20 13.34 7.30
CA MET A 41 11.59 14.41 6.51
C MET A 41 10.35 14.97 7.26
N PRO A 42 10.42 16.18 7.84
CA PRO A 42 9.35 16.72 8.68
C PRO A 42 8.01 16.91 7.97
N THR A 43 8.00 17.13 6.64
CA THR A 43 6.76 17.40 5.91
C THR A 43 6.11 16.14 5.33
N ARG A 44 6.76 14.98 5.50
CA ARG A 44 6.34 13.69 4.94
C ARG A 44 5.39 12.95 5.85
N ASP A 45 4.42 12.29 5.24
CA ASP A 45 3.52 11.40 5.94
C ASP A 45 4.28 10.21 6.56
N PRO A 46 3.82 9.70 7.71
CA PRO A 46 4.48 8.60 8.38
C PRO A 46 4.36 7.31 7.57
N VAL A 47 5.39 6.47 7.69
CA VAL A 47 5.40 5.11 7.15
C VAL A 47 4.30 4.30 7.82
N HIS A 48 3.37 3.77 7.03
CA HIS A 48 2.31 2.88 7.49
C HIS A 48 2.70 1.41 7.37
N GLN A 49 3.37 1.03 6.28
CA GLN A 49 3.84 -0.33 6.06
C GLN A 49 5.02 -0.35 5.10
N VAL A 50 5.98 -1.23 5.34
CA VAL A 50 7.09 -1.54 4.44
C VAL A 50 7.03 -3.03 4.12
N SER A 51 7.19 -3.42 2.86
CA SER A 51 7.21 -4.83 2.47
C SER A 51 8.12 -5.10 1.30
N ILE A 52 8.76 -6.27 1.30
CA ILE A 52 9.58 -6.78 0.19
C ILE A 52 8.84 -7.84 -0.64
N ILE A 53 7.52 -7.98 -0.42
CA ILE A 53 6.67 -8.90 -1.16
C ILE A 53 6.29 -8.25 -2.50
N PRO A 54 6.59 -8.88 -3.65
CA PRO A 54 6.32 -8.28 -4.95
C PRO A 54 4.82 -8.11 -5.20
N ARG A 55 4.44 -6.89 -5.61
CA ARG A 55 3.08 -6.55 -6.03
C ARG A 55 3.10 -5.81 -7.36
N GLY A 56 2.18 -6.16 -8.26
CA GLY A 56 2.09 -5.50 -9.56
C GLY A 56 3.43 -5.52 -10.33
N ARG A 57 4.02 -4.35 -10.57
CA ARG A 57 5.35 -4.21 -11.22
C ARG A 57 6.51 -4.02 -10.22
N ALA A 58 6.23 -3.78 -8.95
CA ALA A 58 7.22 -3.47 -7.93
C ALA A 58 7.78 -4.74 -7.26
N GLY A 59 9.04 -4.69 -6.86
CA GLY A 59 9.72 -5.76 -6.10
C GLY A 59 9.36 -5.76 -4.62
N GLY A 60 9.04 -4.58 -4.08
CA GLY A 60 8.54 -4.31 -2.74
C GLY A 60 7.77 -2.99 -2.76
N TYR A 61 7.40 -2.48 -1.59
CA TYR A 61 6.82 -1.15 -1.46
C TYR A 61 6.99 -0.58 -0.05
N THR A 62 7.07 0.75 0.00
CA THR A 62 6.93 1.55 1.21
C THR A 62 5.65 2.35 1.08
N LEU A 63 4.68 2.10 1.96
CA LEU A 63 3.36 2.72 1.97
C LEU A 63 3.28 3.78 3.07
N HIS A 64 2.90 4.98 2.68
CA HIS A 64 2.59 6.11 3.55
C HIS A 64 1.09 6.34 3.59
N LEU A 65 0.56 6.81 4.72
CA LEU A 65 -0.84 7.22 4.84
C LEU A 65 -0.93 8.73 5.05
N PRO A 66 -1.69 9.45 4.19
CA PRO A 66 -1.92 10.88 4.36
C PRO A 66 -2.47 11.21 5.75
N THR A 67 -1.80 12.13 6.44
CA THR A 67 -2.23 12.65 7.74
C THR A 67 -3.26 13.76 7.61
N GLU A 68 -3.22 14.50 6.51
CA GLU A 68 -4.12 15.60 6.19
C GLU A 68 -4.42 15.64 4.68
N ASP A 69 -5.54 16.25 4.32
CA ASP A 69 -5.89 16.50 2.92
C ASP A 69 -5.22 17.81 2.45
N LYS A 70 -4.03 17.70 1.85
CA LYS A 70 -3.25 18.85 1.40
C LYS A 70 -3.78 19.40 0.08
N SER A 71 -4.29 20.64 0.11
CA SER A 71 -4.64 21.39 -1.11
C SER A 71 -3.42 22.05 -1.80
N HIS A 72 -2.32 22.24 -1.08
CA HIS A 72 -1.13 22.94 -1.56
C HIS A 72 0.15 22.23 -1.13
N TYR A 73 1.15 22.21 -2.01
CA TYR A 73 2.49 21.70 -1.73
C TYR A 73 3.51 22.83 -1.78
N THR A 74 4.34 22.95 -0.75
CA THR A 74 5.40 23.95 -0.68
C THR A 74 6.67 23.46 -1.38
N LYS A 75 7.62 24.39 -1.65
CA LYS A 75 8.96 24.03 -2.16
C LYS A 75 9.65 23.01 -1.26
N SER A 76 9.51 23.12 0.06
CA SER A 76 10.06 22.15 1.01
C SER A 76 9.43 20.77 0.87
N ASP A 77 8.10 20.69 0.72
CA ASP A 77 7.40 19.41 0.52
C ASP A 77 7.94 18.65 -0.68
N MET A 78 8.10 19.36 -1.80
CA MET A 78 8.58 18.78 -3.06
C MET A 78 10.07 18.44 -3.01
N LEU A 79 10.87 19.15 -2.22
CA LEU A 79 12.28 18.80 -2.00
C LEU A 79 12.42 17.53 -1.15
N GLU A 80 11.62 17.40 -0.10
CA GLU A 80 11.64 16.24 0.80
C GLU A 80 11.13 14.97 0.10
N GLU A 81 9.99 15.04 -0.59
CA GLU A 81 10.01 14.80 -2.03
C GLU A 81 10.95 13.78 -2.66
N ILE A 82 11.73 14.41 -3.51
CA ILE A 82 12.87 13.93 -4.27
C ILE A 82 13.85 13.19 -3.36
N VAL A 83 14.10 13.66 -2.14
CA VAL A 83 15.02 12.99 -1.19
C VAL A 83 14.51 11.60 -0.85
N VAL A 84 13.20 11.45 -0.55
CA VAL A 84 12.58 10.14 -0.28
C VAL A 84 12.63 9.25 -1.52
N PHE A 85 12.32 9.75 -2.72
CA PHE A 85 12.42 8.96 -3.95
C PHE A 85 13.84 8.45 -4.22
N LEU A 86 14.88 9.20 -3.83
CA LEU A 86 16.25 8.75 -4.00
C LEU A 86 16.71 7.75 -2.91
N GLY A 87 15.90 7.53 -1.87
CA GLY A 87 16.19 6.65 -0.74
C GLY A 87 16.66 5.25 -1.13
N GLY A 88 15.87 4.55 -1.95
CA GLY A 88 16.20 3.19 -2.37
C GLY A 88 17.50 3.11 -3.17
N ARG A 89 17.70 4.00 -4.15
CA ARG A 89 18.93 4.07 -4.96
C ARG A 89 20.17 4.34 -4.11
N VAL A 90 20.08 5.28 -3.17
CA VAL A 90 21.22 5.65 -2.33
C VAL A 90 21.54 4.52 -1.35
N ALA A 91 20.52 3.88 -0.77
CA ALA A 91 20.70 2.74 0.13
C ALA A 91 21.40 1.55 -0.57
N GLU A 92 21.01 1.25 -1.81
CA GLU A 92 21.70 0.25 -2.63
C GLU A 92 23.17 0.62 -2.83
N HIS A 93 23.45 1.86 -3.24
CA HIS A 93 24.82 2.31 -3.50
C HIS A 93 25.72 2.21 -2.26
N ILE A 94 25.25 2.65 -1.09
CA ILE A 94 26.08 2.69 0.12
C ILE A 94 26.27 1.31 0.78
N ILE A 95 25.29 0.39 0.68
CA ILE A 95 25.34 -0.91 1.36
C ILE A 95 25.76 -2.05 0.44
N LEU A 96 25.31 -2.02 -0.81
CA LEU A 96 25.51 -3.11 -1.76
C LEU A 96 26.72 -2.88 -2.68
N ASP A 97 27.30 -1.68 -2.65
CA ASP A 97 28.39 -1.24 -3.54
C ASP A 97 28.04 -1.45 -5.02
N ASP A 98 26.75 -1.40 -5.34
CA ASP A 98 26.19 -1.61 -6.67
C ASP A 98 24.81 -0.93 -6.74
N ILE A 99 24.30 -0.76 -7.95
CA ILE A 99 23.02 -0.12 -8.22
C ILE A 99 22.13 -0.99 -9.11
N SER A 100 20.85 -1.07 -8.76
CA SER A 100 19.87 -1.88 -9.48
C SER A 100 19.04 -1.07 -10.48
N THR A 101 18.32 -1.76 -11.35
CA THR A 101 17.31 -1.15 -12.22
C THR A 101 15.99 -0.85 -11.50
N GLY A 102 15.85 -1.24 -10.23
CA GLY A 102 14.62 -1.09 -9.43
C GLY A 102 14.23 0.37 -9.19
N ALA A 103 15.21 1.26 -9.07
CA ALA A 103 15.00 2.68 -8.81
C ALA A 103 14.51 3.51 -10.02
N SER A 104 14.20 2.90 -11.16
CA SER A 104 13.90 3.64 -12.39
C SER A 104 12.69 4.57 -12.25
N ASN A 105 11.62 4.07 -11.65
CA ASN A 105 10.39 4.83 -11.44
C ASN A 105 10.59 5.96 -10.41
N ASP A 106 11.41 5.76 -9.38
CA ASP A 106 11.66 6.79 -8.37
C ASP A 106 12.51 7.93 -8.94
N ILE A 107 13.51 7.60 -9.77
CA ILE A 107 14.32 8.60 -10.49
C ILE A 107 13.46 9.39 -11.49
N GLU A 108 12.57 8.72 -12.23
CA GLU A 108 11.65 9.37 -13.16
C GLU A 108 10.73 10.36 -12.42
N ARG A 109 10.05 9.91 -11.37
CA ARG A 109 9.16 10.76 -10.56
C ARG A 109 9.89 11.92 -9.91
N ALA A 110 11.06 11.67 -9.32
CA ALA A 110 11.91 12.70 -8.75
C ALA A 110 12.28 13.77 -9.78
N THR A 111 12.66 13.34 -10.99
CA THR A 111 13.03 14.24 -12.09
C THR A 111 11.83 15.07 -12.56
N ASP A 112 10.65 14.47 -12.67
CA ASP A 112 9.42 15.16 -13.08
C ASP A 112 8.97 16.21 -12.07
N ILE A 113 9.12 15.90 -10.78
CA ILE A 113 8.86 16.85 -9.69
C ILE A 113 9.82 18.03 -9.79
N VAL A 114 11.13 17.78 -9.88
CA VAL A 114 12.13 18.86 -10.05
C VAL A 114 11.84 19.70 -11.29
N ARG A 115 11.53 19.07 -12.42
CA ARG A 115 11.22 19.78 -13.66
C ARG A 115 9.97 20.65 -13.47
N SER A 116 8.92 20.13 -12.84
CA SER A 116 7.70 20.89 -12.54
C SER A 116 7.94 22.04 -11.55
N MET A 117 8.77 21.84 -10.53
CA MET A 117 9.20 22.91 -9.61
C MET A 117 9.81 24.08 -10.40
N ILE A 118 10.68 23.79 -11.36
CA ILE A 118 11.36 24.81 -12.15
C ILE A 118 10.43 25.43 -13.18
N THR A 119 9.74 24.62 -13.98
CA THR A 119 9.05 25.09 -15.17
C THR A 119 7.60 25.46 -14.96
N LYS A 120 6.90 24.84 -14.01
CA LYS A 120 5.46 25.10 -13.77
C LYS A 120 5.24 26.02 -12.57
N TYR A 121 6.00 25.80 -11.50
CA TYR A 121 5.79 26.48 -10.22
C TYR A 121 6.77 27.64 -9.97
N GLY A 122 7.77 27.84 -10.83
CA GLY A 122 8.71 28.95 -10.71
C GLY A 122 9.55 28.92 -9.43
N MET A 123 9.87 27.73 -8.93
CA MET A 123 10.59 27.50 -7.67
C MET A 123 12.12 27.52 -7.82
N SER A 124 12.65 27.96 -8.96
CA SER A 124 14.09 28.19 -9.16
C SER A 124 14.43 29.64 -8.83
N ASP A 125 15.40 29.85 -7.94
CA ASP A 125 15.85 31.20 -7.56
C ASP A 125 16.63 31.87 -8.72
N ARG A 126 17.21 31.07 -9.63
CA ARG A 126 17.96 31.55 -10.80
C ARG A 126 17.06 31.97 -11.94
N LEU A 127 16.01 31.18 -12.22
CA LEU A 127 15.07 31.45 -13.32
C LEU A 127 13.87 32.31 -12.88
N GLY A 128 13.62 32.37 -11.57
CA GLY A 128 12.54 33.17 -10.99
C GLY A 128 11.15 32.55 -11.16
N PRO A 129 10.10 33.29 -10.74
CA PRO A 129 8.73 32.81 -10.73
C PRO A 129 8.08 32.92 -12.13
N ILE A 130 8.65 32.24 -13.12
CA ILE A 130 8.19 32.24 -14.51
C ILE A 130 7.76 30.82 -14.91
N ALA A 131 6.61 30.72 -15.58
CA ALA A 131 6.16 29.47 -16.18
C ALA A 131 6.84 29.26 -17.54
N TYR A 132 7.58 28.15 -17.65
CA TYR A 132 8.26 27.70 -18.86
C TYR A 132 7.54 26.48 -19.46
N GLY A 133 7.35 26.49 -20.77
CA GLY A 133 6.53 25.53 -21.50
C GLY A 133 5.10 26.03 -21.74
N SER A 134 4.47 25.54 -22.80
CA SER A 134 3.04 25.74 -23.06
C SER A 134 2.25 24.66 -22.35
N GLN A 135 1.26 25.04 -21.54
CA GLN A 135 0.25 24.15 -20.94
C GLN A 135 -0.79 23.65 -21.95
N ASN A 136 -0.54 23.70 -23.26
CA ASN A 136 -1.46 23.13 -24.24
C ASN A 136 -1.22 21.63 -24.39
N ASP A 137 -1.63 20.86 -23.38
CA ASP A 137 -1.91 19.41 -23.47
C ASP A 137 -3.25 19.15 -24.19
N GLU A 138 -3.71 20.05 -25.06
CA GLU A 138 -4.79 19.74 -25.99
C GLU A 138 -4.23 18.90 -27.14
N VAL A 139 -4.33 17.58 -26.97
CA VAL A 139 -4.12 16.58 -28.02
C VAL A 139 -5.16 16.78 -29.12
N PHE A 140 -4.92 17.75 -30.01
CA PHE A 140 -5.69 17.87 -31.24
C PHE A 140 -5.18 16.81 -32.22
N LEU A 141 -6.03 15.84 -32.57
CA LEU A 141 -5.71 14.76 -33.49
C LEU A 141 -5.17 15.31 -34.81
N GLY A 142 -3.88 15.08 -35.06
CA GLY A 142 -3.25 15.24 -36.36
C GLY A 142 -2.59 16.61 -36.58
N LYS A 143 -1.39 16.77 -36.02
CA LYS A 143 -0.22 17.39 -36.70
C LYS A 143 1.01 17.39 -35.78
N ASP A 144 2.11 16.93 -36.36
CA ASP A 144 3.52 17.02 -35.97
C ASP A 144 3.92 17.49 -34.56
N TYR A 145 4.61 16.56 -33.89
CA TYR A 145 5.21 16.56 -32.56
C TYR A 145 6.36 17.57 -32.38
N THR A 146 6.11 18.86 -32.53
CA THR A 146 7.07 19.85 -32.02
C THR A 146 6.43 20.58 -30.87
N HIS A 147 6.66 20.09 -29.64
CA HIS A 147 6.39 20.89 -28.44
C HIS A 147 7.12 22.23 -28.62
N MET A 148 6.38 23.28 -28.98
CA MET A 148 6.98 24.62 -29.09
C MET A 148 7.35 25.07 -27.68
N ARG A 149 8.64 24.92 -27.35
CA ARG A 149 9.23 25.56 -26.19
C ARG A 149 9.03 27.06 -26.37
N ASN A 150 8.36 27.70 -25.40
CA ASN A 150 8.21 29.16 -25.37
C ASN A 150 9.45 29.86 -24.77
N TYR A 151 10.60 29.20 -24.79
CA TYR A 151 11.87 29.68 -24.23
C TYR A 151 13.03 29.30 -25.15
N SER A 152 14.13 30.05 -25.04
CA SER A 152 15.32 29.84 -25.87
C SER A 152 16.11 28.60 -25.44
N GLU A 153 16.99 28.10 -26.32
CA GLU A 153 17.93 27.02 -25.98
C GLU A 153 18.84 27.39 -24.79
N SER A 154 19.18 28.67 -24.63
CA SER A 154 19.93 29.14 -23.46
C SER A 154 19.13 28.97 -22.16
N VAL A 155 17.81 29.20 -22.18
CA VAL A 155 16.95 28.94 -21.02
C VAL A 155 16.76 27.44 -20.80
N ALA A 156 16.64 26.66 -21.88
CA ALA A 156 16.56 25.19 -21.79
C ALA A 156 17.78 24.61 -21.07
N ALA A 157 18.99 25.04 -21.45
CA ALA A 157 20.23 24.64 -20.78
C ALA A 157 20.24 25.03 -19.29
N GLN A 158 19.75 26.22 -18.95
CA GLN A 158 19.64 26.65 -17.55
C GLN A 158 18.64 25.80 -16.74
N ILE A 159 17.52 25.38 -17.35
CA ILE A 159 16.57 24.46 -16.72
C ILE A 159 17.25 23.13 -16.43
N ASP A 160 17.97 22.55 -17.39
CA ASP A 160 18.64 21.26 -17.20
C ASP A 160 19.77 21.34 -16.15
N GLU A 161 20.53 22.44 -16.12
CA GLU A 161 21.51 22.72 -15.04
C GLU A 161 20.83 22.77 -13.65
N GLU A 162 19.68 23.44 -13.55
CA GLU A 162 18.92 23.51 -12.31
C GLU A 162 18.37 22.15 -11.89
N VAL A 163 17.88 21.34 -12.86
CA VAL A 163 17.42 19.97 -12.59
C VAL A 163 18.55 19.15 -11.99
N GLN A 164 19.73 19.18 -12.61
CA GLN A 164 20.91 18.47 -12.10
C GLN A 164 21.31 18.95 -10.71
N ARG A 165 21.25 20.26 -10.45
CA ARG A 165 21.56 20.85 -9.13
C ARG A 165 20.63 20.33 -8.04
N TYR A 166 19.31 20.34 -8.28
CA TYR A 166 18.33 19.84 -7.31
C TYR A 166 18.47 18.34 -7.06
N MET A 167 18.62 17.54 -8.13
CA MET A 167 18.81 16.09 -8.01
C MET A 167 20.08 15.75 -7.23
N LYS A 168 21.20 16.45 -7.50
CA LYS A 168 22.46 16.24 -6.79
C LYS A 168 22.34 16.63 -5.31
N ALA A 169 21.71 17.76 -5.00
CA ALA A 169 21.51 18.19 -3.61
C ALA A 169 20.61 17.21 -2.84
N ALA A 170 19.54 16.72 -3.46
CA ALA A 170 18.67 15.72 -2.86
C ALA A 170 19.39 14.38 -2.63
N TYR A 171 20.19 13.92 -3.59
CA TYR A 171 21.03 12.73 -3.44
C TYR A 171 22.00 12.88 -2.26
N GLN A 172 22.70 14.01 -2.16
CA GLN A 172 23.65 14.27 -1.07
C GLN A 172 22.96 14.31 0.29
N LYS A 173 21.79 14.96 0.40
CA LYS A 173 21.01 14.99 1.63
C LYS A 173 20.54 13.58 2.02
N CYS A 174 20.07 12.80 1.05
CA CYS A 174 19.67 11.40 1.25
C CYS A 174 20.84 10.55 1.75
N GLU A 175 22.00 10.65 1.10
CA GLU A 175 23.22 9.94 1.49
C GLU A 175 23.67 10.31 2.90
N GLN A 176 23.64 11.60 3.24
CA GLN A 176 23.97 12.06 4.59
C GLN A 176 23.06 11.39 5.64
N ILE A 177 21.74 11.43 5.44
CA ILE A 177 20.77 10.85 6.38
C ILE A 177 21.00 9.34 6.53
N LEU A 178 21.15 8.62 5.43
CA LEU A 178 21.35 7.17 5.49
C LEU A 178 22.68 6.78 6.13
N ARG A 179 23.74 7.57 5.94
CA ARG A 179 25.03 7.34 6.60
C ARG A 179 24.99 7.66 8.09
N GLU A 180 24.30 8.73 8.48
CA GLU A 180 24.10 9.10 9.89
C GLU A 180 23.27 8.05 10.64
N HIS A 181 22.35 7.38 9.94
CA HIS A 181 21.43 6.36 10.49
C HIS A 181 21.66 4.97 9.90
N ILE A 182 22.92 4.60 9.65
CA ILE A 182 23.28 3.35 8.99
C ILE A 182 22.84 2.10 9.79
N ASP A 183 22.92 2.17 11.11
CA ASP A 183 22.50 1.08 12.00
C ASP A 183 20.98 0.85 11.91
N SER A 184 20.21 1.94 11.83
CA SER A 184 18.77 1.87 11.61
C SER A 184 18.43 1.28 10.25
N LEU A 185 19.18 1.63 9.20
CA LEU A 185 19.02 1.04 7.87
C LEU A 185 19.26 -0.48 7.89
N HIS A 186 20.32 -0.93 8.56
CA HIS A 186 20.61 -2.36 8.73
C HIS A 186 19.54 -3.07 9.56
N ALA A 187 19.05 -2.46 10.64
CA ALA A 187 18.01 -3.02 11.49
C ALA A 187 16.69 -3.21 10.72
N VAL A 188 16.27 -2.18 9.98
CA VAL A 188 15.02 -2.23 9.19
C VAL A 188 15.14 -3.26 8.06
N ALA A 189 16.23 -3.25 7.29
CA ALA A 189 16.45 -4.22 6.23
C ALA A 189 16.56 -5.65 6.76
N GLY A 190 17.25 -5.86 7.90
CA GLY A 190 17.37 -7.16 8.56
C GLY A 190 16.02 -7.71 9.01
N TYR A 191 15.18 -6.87 9.61
CA TYR A 191 13.82 -7.24 9.98
C TYR A 191 12.99 -7.62 8.74
N LEU A 192 13.03 -6.81 7.68
CA LEU A 192 12.32 -7.10 6.43
C LEU A 192 12.78 -8.40 5.79
N LEU A 193 14.07 -8.72 5.85
CA LEU A 193 14.58 -9.99 5.35
C LEU A 193 14.01 -11.19 6.12
N LYS A 194 13.73 -11.04 7.41
CA LYS A 194 13.19 -12.13 8.24
C LYS A 194 11.67 -12.25 8.14
N HIS A 195 10.95 -11.13 8.11
CA HIS A 195 9.48 -11.08 8.25
C HIS A 195 8.73 -10.66 6.98
N GLU A 196 9.45 -10.29 5.92
CA GLU A 196 8.96 -9.86 4.60
C GLU A 196 8.11 -8.57 4.57
N SER A 197 7.58 -8.16 5.72
CA SER A 197 6.78 -6.96 5.92
C SER A 197 6.93 -6.43 7.34
N MET A 198 6.68 -5.13 7.49
CA MET A 198 6.81 -4.39 8.73
C MET A 198 5.74 -3.30 8.76
N ASP A 199 4.94 -3.26 9.82
CA ASP A 199 3.97 -2.19 10.02
C ASP A 199 4.65 -0.94 10.61
N GLY A 200 4.00 0.22 10.46
CA GLY A 200 4.52 1.52 10.90
C GLY A 200 4.83 1.58 12.40
N GLU A 201 4.09 0.86 13.24
CA GLU A 201 4.36 0.76 14.68
C GLU A 201 5.72 0.09 14.92
N VAL A 202 5.93 -1.09 14.32
CA VAL A 202 7.19 -1.86 14.38
C VAL A 202 8.35 -1.04 13.82
N PHE A 203 8.15 -0.39 12.67
CA PHE A 203 9.14 0.51 12.08
C PHE A 203 9.57 1.60 13.05
N ASN A 204 8.63 2.29 13.68
CA ASN A 204 8.94 3.36 14.63
C ASN A 204 9.68 2.83 15.87
N ARG A 205 9.33 1.65 16.38
CA ARG A 205 10.03 1.00 17.50
C ARG A 205 11.49 0.73 17.16
N ILE A 206 11.76 0.16 15.98
CA ILE A 206 13.13 -0.07 15.49
C ILE A 206 13.88 1.25 15.32
N MET A 207 13.25 2.27 14.72
CA MET A 207 13.87 3.59 14.55
C MET A 207 14.18 4.30 15.88
N ASN A 208 13.47 3.96 16.96
CA ASN A 208 13.71 4.48 18.31
C ASN A 208 14.76 3.66 19.09
N GLY A 209 15.37 2.65 18.47
CA GLY A 209 16.42 1.83 19.08
C GLY A 209 15.91 0.78 20.07
N GLU A 210 14.64 0.40 19.98
CA GLU A 210 14.13 -0.71 20.77
C GLU A 210 14.72 -2.06 20.30
N ASP A 211 14.90 -2.99 21.24
CA ASP A 211 15.49 -4.30 20.96
C ASP A 211 14.60 -5.12 20.03
N ILE A 212 15.16 -5.56 18.88
CA ILE A 212 14.44 -6.31 17.86
C ILE A 212 13.88 -7.61 18.43
N ALA A 213 14.59 -8.29 19.33
CA ALA A 213 14.10 -9.54 19.92
C ALA A 213 12.84 -9.31 20.78
N ALA A 214 12.76 -8.19 21.50
CA ALA A 214 11.58 -7.80 22.25
C ALA A 214 10.41 -7.44 21.32
N ILE A 215 10.68 -6.71 20.23
CA ILE A 215 9.69 -6.39 19.20
C ILE A 215 9.10 -7.67 18.59
N GLU A 216 9.96 -8.63 18.23
CA GLU A 216 9.53 -9.91 17.66
C GLU A 216 8.66 -10.71 18.63
N ALA A 217 9.04 -10.79 19.90
CA ALA A 217 8.24 -11.48 20.92
C ALA A 217 6.84 -10.86 21.09
N ASP A 218 6.76 -9.53 21.07
CA ASP A 218 5.49 -8.81 21.16
C ASP A 218 4.60 -9.05 19.93
N GLU A 219 5.18 -9.05 18.71
CA GLU A 219 4.44 -9.29 17.48
C GLU A 219 3.96 -10.74 17.37
N GLU A 220 4.75 -11.72 17.83
CA GLU A 220 4.33 -13.12 17.95
C GLU A 220 3.16 -13.27 18.93
N GLU A 221 3.21 -12.60 20.08
CA GLU A 221 2.12 -12.61 21.04
C GLU A 221 0.85 -11.93 20.48
N LYS A 222 0.99 -10.76 19.85
CA LYS A 222 -0.13 -10.06 19.18
C LYS A 222 -0.78 -10.97 18.12
N THR A 223 0.02 -11.67 17.33
CA THR A 223 -0.45 -12.59 16.30
C THR A 223 -1.23 -13.75 16.91
N ARG A 224 -0.70 -14.37 17.98
CA ARG A 224 -1.38 -15.44 18.72
C ARG A 224 -2.72 -14.96 19.28
N ARG A 225 -2.76 -13.79 19.93
CA ARG A 225 -4.00 -13.21 20.48
C ARG A 225 -5.05 -12.93 19.40
N ARG A 226 -4.63 -12.38 18.25
CA ARG A 226 -5.53 -12.15 17.10
C ARG A 226 -6.11 -13.46 16.56
N ALA A 227 -5.29 -14.50 16.40
CA ALA A 227 -5.73 -15.80 15.93
C ALA A 227 -6.74 -16.45 16.89
N GLU A 228 -6.51 -16.36 18.21
CA GLU A 228 -7.45 -16.84 19.23
C GLU A 228 -8.79 -16.06 19.20
N GLU A 229 -8.74 -14.74 19.01
CA GLU A 229 -9.95 -13.92 18.91
C GLU A 229 -10.75 -14.22 17.62
N GLU A 230 -10.07 -14.37 16.48
CA GLU A 230 -10.70 -14.76 15.22
C GLU A 230 -11.33 -16.16 15.30
N ALA A 231 -10.66 -17.13 15.93
CA ALA A 231 -11.22 -18.45 16.17
C ALA A 231 -12.49 -18.39 17.01
N ARG A 232 -12.49 -17.62 18.11
CA ARG A 232 -13.69 -17.40 18.95
C ARG A 232 -14.83 -16.75 18.18
N ARG A 233 -14.54 -15.71 17.38
CA ARG A 233 -15.54 -15.03 16.55
C ARG A 233 -16.13 -15.98 15.51
N ARG A 234 -15.30 -16.83 14.91
CA ARG A 234 -15.74 -17.84 13.94
C ARG A 234 -16.65 -18.88 14.59
N GLU A 235 -16.25 -19.45 15.72
CA GLU A 235 -17.07 -20.39 16.50
C GLU A 235 -18.42 -19.78 16.89
N GLU A 236 -18.43 -18.52 17.35
CA GLU A 236 -19.67 -17.82 17.69
C GLU A 236 -20.56 -17.60 16.45
N SER A 237 -19.96 -17.23 15.31
CA SER A 237 -20.69 -17.05 14.04
C SER A 237 -21.29 -18.36 13.52
N GLU A 238 -20.55 -19.46 13.62
CA GLU A 238 -21.01 -20.80 13.23
C GLU A 238 -22.14 -21.26 14.14
N ARG A 239 -22.03 -21.03 15.45
CA ARG A 239 -23.10 -21.32 16.40
C ARG A 239 -24.37 -20.51 16.12
N ARG A 240 -24.26 -19.20 15.86
CA ARG A 240 -25.40 -18.35 15.50
C ARG A 240 -26.07 -18.82 14.21
N MET A 241 -25.30 -19.19 13.19
CA MET A 241 -25.84 -19.76 11.95
C MET A 241 -26.56 -21.09 12.21
N MET A 242 -26.01 -21.98 13.04
CA MET A 242 -26.67 -23.25 13.38
C MET A 242 -27.97 -23.03 14.16
N GLU A 243 -27.99 -22.10 15.12
CA GLU A 243 -29.19 -21.73 15.88
C GLU A 243 -30.27 -21.12 14.95
N GLU A 244 -29.88 -20.27 14.01
CA GLU A 244 -30.80 -19.70 13.02
C GLU A 244 -31.34 -20.75 12.05
N ASP A 245 -30.50 -21.64 11.54
CA ASP A 245 -30.91 -22.75 10.67
C ASP A 245 -31.85 -23.73 11.40
N ALA A 246 -31.55 -24.05 12.67
CA ALA A 246 -32.42 -24.88 13.50
C ALA A 246 -33.79 -24.22 13.71
N ARG A 247 -33.81 -22.91 13.98
CA ARG A 247 -35.05 -22.14 14.10
C ARG A 247 -35.86 -22.14 12.80
N ARG A 248 -35.22 -21.88 11.66
CA ARG A 248 -35.88 -21.92 10.33
C ARG A 248 -36.43 -23.31 10.00
N ARG A 249 -35.74 -24.39 10.40
CA ARG A 249 -36.24 -25.76 10.25
C ARG A 249 -37.47 -26.00 11.12
N ALA A 250 -37.42 -25.60 12.39
CA ALA A 250 -38.54 -25.73 13.31
C ALA A 250 -39.79 -24.94 12.85
N GLU A 251 -39.61 -23.71 12.34
CA GLU A 251 -40.69 -22.91 11.76
C GLU A 251 -41.33 -23.61 10.54
N ARG A 252 -40.51 -24.17 9.62
CA ARG A 252 -41.02 -24.95 8.47
C ARG A 252 -41.75 -26.23 8.88
N GLU A 253 -41.29 -26.92 9.90
CA GLU A 253 -41.95 -28.13 10.43
C GLU A 253 -43.30 -27.80 11.09
N ALA A 254 -43.38 -26.69 11.84
CA ALA A 254 -44.61 -26.19 12.44
C ALA A 254 -45.66 -25.83 11.36
N GLU A 255 -45.26 -25.08 10.32
CA GLU A 255 -46.14 -24.74 9.19
C GLU A 255 -46.69 -25.99 8.48
N GLN A 256 -45.87 -27.02 8.28
CA GLN A 256 -46.29 -28.29 7.68
C GLN A 256 -47.24 -29.11 8.58
N SER A 257 -47.09 -28.99 9.90
CA SER A 257 -47.97 -29.65 10.87
C SER A 257 -49.34 -28.98 10.94
N GLU A 258 -49.40 -27.64 10.86
CA GLU A 258 -50.66 -26.89 10.82
C GLU A 258 -51.44 -27.20 9.53
N THR A 259 -50.76 -27.30 8.38
CA THR A 259 -51.41 -27.69 7.12
C THR A 259 -51.93 -29.13 7.13
N ARG A 260 -51.33 -30.03 7.94
CA ARG A 260 -51.82 -31.40 8.12
C ARG A 260 -52.98 -31.52 9.13
N SER A 261 -53.11 -30.58 10.08
CA SER A 261 -54.19 -30.58 11.08
C SER A 261 -55.41 -29.74 10.70
N ALA A 262 -55.34 -29.00 9.58
CA ALA A 262 -56.47 -28.25 9.06
C ALA A 262 -57.68 -29.18 8.85
N PRO A 263 -58.86 -28.84 9.40
CA PRO A 263 -60.03 -29.71 9.30
C PRO A 263 -60.37 -29.94 7.83
N LEU A 264 -60.69 -31.20 7.48
CA LEU A 264 -61.09 -31.55 6.13
C LEU A 264 -62.23 -30.62 5.69
N PRO A 265 -62.20 -30.09 4.45
CA PRO A 265 -63.25 -29.20 3.97
C PRO A 265 -64.61 -29.90 4.04
N PRO A 266 -65.72 -29.16 4.26
CA PRO A 266 -67.03 -29.73 4.65
C PRO A 266 -67.59 -30.82 3.73
N TRP A 267 -67.12 -30.90 2.48
CA TRP A 267 -67.52 -31.93 1.51
C TRP A 267 -66.83 -33.29 1.72
N MET A 268 -65.78 -33.38 2.53
CA MET A 268 -65.02 -34.61 2.83
C MET A 268 -65.43 -35.27 4.17
N GLN A 269 -66.26 -34.61 4.99
CA GLN A 269 -66.69 -35.11 6.31
C GLN A 269 -67.92 -36.04 6.27
N ASN A 270 -68.51 -36.26 5.10
CA ASN A 270 -69.75 -37.05 4.94
C ASN A 270 -69.52 -38.47 4.40
N HIS A 271 -68.53 -39.22 4.86
CA HIS A 271 -68.37 -40.66 4.52
C HIS A 271 -67.94 -41.49 5.74
N ILE A 272 -68.70 -41.40 6.83
CA ILE A 272 -68.73 -42.45 7.87
C ILE A 272 -70.20 -42.67 8.22
N ASP A 273 -70.92 -43.33 7.33
CA ASP A 273 -72.07 -44.16 7.67
C ASP A 273 -72.37 -45.05 6.47
N HIS A 274 -72.69 -46.31 6.75
CA HIS A 274 -72.86 -47.46 5.84
C HIS A 274 -71.60 -48.25 5.48
N ASP A 275 -71.27 -49.22 6.34
CA ASP A 275 -71.28 -50.63 5.92
C ASP A 275 -71.25 -51.54 7.16
N VAL A 276 -72.42 -51.69 7.78
CA VAL A 276 -72.78 -52.86 8.57
C VAL A 276 -74.19 -53.23 8.19
N ASP A 277 -74.38 -54.00 7.12
CA ASP A 277 -75.34 -55.11 7.16
C ASP A 277 -75.24 -56.07 5.95
N GLU A 278 -75.69 -57.30 6.21
CA GLU A 278 -75.98 -58.43 5.32
C GLU A 278 -74.81 -59.35 4.90
N LYS A 279 -74.59 -60.51 5.58
CA LYS A 279 -75.33 -61.80 5.50
C LYS A 279 -75.51 -62.37 4.08
N LYS A 280 -74.61 -63.27 3.68
CA LYS A 280 -74.86 -64.73 3.51
C LYS A 280 -73.66 -65.42 2.84
#